data_AF-A0A7W3IGY2-F1
#
_entry.id   AF-A0A7W3IGY2-F1
#
_cell.length_a   1.000
_cell.length_b   1.000
_cell.length_c   1.000
_cell.angle_alpha   90.00
_cell.angle_beta   90.00
_cell.angle_gamma   90.00
#
_symmetry.space_group_name_H-M   'P 1'
#
loop_
_entity.id
_entity.type
_entity.pdbx_description
1 polymer ?
#
loop_
_entity_poly.entity_id
_entity_poly.type
_entity_poly.pdbx_seq_one_letter_code
_entity_poly.pdbx_strand_id
1 'polypeptide(L)'
;MVASEHEHRAGWSLKKLLAGTGTSLGGLLLWVALLPSAAAQERDAYAGTVVRCQSHDLGWVHCDMDVSQGVDLVRQFSDNACVRGSEWGTDRSGVWVTLGCRAEFRSRAAAHAAPATDASKRLVRRVVRCESSGRPQNCPVRLDGAPVRLLRQNSRLPCREGHSWGYRRNEIWTTRGCQGDFEVGAEDGGGFVDVPRRLTCESKDRRKRFCGASISVGAKLVKQLSGSPCEQGRSWGWDSKGVWVDNGCRAEFSVN
;
A
#
# COMPACT_ATOMS: atom_id res chain seq x y z
N MET A 1 45.58 11.78 -39.70
CA MET A 1 45.61 10.91 -40.89
C MET A 1 44.20 10.38 -41.09
N VAL A 2 43.55 10.85 -42.17
CA VAL A 2 42.59 10.15 -43.06
C VAL A 2 41.42 9.42 -42.35
N ALA A 3 40.20 9.97 -42.25
CA ALA A 3 39.17 10.20 -43.28
C ALA A 3 38.80 8.95 -44.11
N SER A 4 37.56 8.47 -44.03
CA SER A 4 36.59 8.57 -45.15
C SER A 4 35.42 7.61 -44.95
N GLU A 5 34.22 8.20 -44.88
CA GLU A 5 32.97 7.60 -45.32
C GLU A 5 33.07 7.09 -46.76
N HIS A 6 32.25 6.07 -47.07
CA HIS A 6 31.77 5.80 -48.41
C HIS A 6 30.29 5.40 -48.37
N GLU A 7 29.42 6.37 -48.69
CA GLU A 7 28.18 6.11 -49.42
C GLU A 7 28.52 5.44 -50.76
N HIS A 8 27.71 4.50 -51.24
CA HIS A 8 27.36 4.46 -52.66
C HIS A 8 25.95 3.89 -52.88
N ARG A 9 25.20 4.68 -53.65
CA ARG A 9 23.82 4.52 -54.08
C ARG A 9 23.70 3.55 -55.26
N ALA A 10 22.44 3.15 -55.44
CA ALA A 10 21.71 3.03 -56.71
C ALA A 10 21.93 1.80 -57.60
N GLY A 11 20.85 1.06 -57.79
CA GLY A 11 20.10 1.16 -59.04
C GLY A 11 20.31 0.05 -60.08
N TRP A 12 19.31 -0.83 -60.22
CA TRP A 12 18.92 -1.47 -61.48
C TRP A 12 17.42 -1.77 -61.39
N SER A 13 16.50 -1.13 -62.12
CA SER A 13 16.29 -1.00 -63.58
C SER A 13 15.78 -2.27 -64.28
N LEU A 14 14.44 -2.32 -64.38
CA LEU A 14 13.62 -2.53 -65.58
C LEU A 14 13.69 -3.83 -66.42
N LYS A 15 12.46 -4.34 -66.62
CA LYS A 15 11.85 -4.97 -67.82
C LYS A 15 11.86 -6.50 -67.93
N LYS A 16 10.64 -7.05 -67.97
CA LYS A 16 10.00 -7.79 -69.09
C LYS A 16 8.57 -8.15 -68.65
N LEU A 17 7.54 -7.42 -69.08
CA LEU A 17 6.74 -7.62 -70.31
C LEU A 17 6.29 -9.08 -70.52
N LEU A 18 5.05 -9.39 -70.13
CA LEU A 18 4.18 -10.26 -70.89
C LEU A 18 2.76 -9.67 -70.89
N ALA A 19 2.29 -9.43 -72.11
CA ALA A 19 0.95 -8.98 -72.44
C ALA A 19 -0.03 -10.15 -72.33
N GLY A 20 -1.20 -9.87 -71.75
CA GLY A 20 -2.36 -10.75 -71.78
C GLY A 20 -3.60 -9.88 -71.80
N THR A 21 -4.05 -9.51 -73.00
CA THR A 21 -5.31 -8.80 -73.23
C THR A 21 -6.47 -9.76 -73.01
N GLY A 22 -7.22 -9.53 -71.93
CA GLY A 22 -8.50 -10.15 -71.67
C GLY A 22 -9.42 -9.12 -71.05
N THR A 23 -10.10 -8.36 -71.90
CA THR A 23 -11.20 -7.48 -71.52
C THR A 23 -12.30 -8.30 -70.85
N SER A 24 -12.47 -8.12 -69.55
CA SER A 24 -13.72 -8.45 -68.88
C SER A 24 -14.17 -7.23 -68.09
N LEU A 25 -15.22 -6.60 -68.61
CA LEU A 25 -16.00 -5.58 -67.93
C LEU A 25 -16.62 -6.21 -66.68
N GLY A 26 -16.22 -5.78 -65.49
CA GLY A 26 -16.82 -6.34 -64.27
C GLY A 26 -16.19 -5.80 -62.99
N GLY A 27 -16.78 -4.71 -62.48
CA GLY A 27 -16.76 -4.38 -61.05
C GLY A 27 -15.48 -3.72 -60.53
N LEU A 28 -15.54 -2.40 -60.34
CA LEU A 28 -14.80 -1.76 -59.26
C LEU A 28 -15.21 -2.41 -57.93
N LEU A 29 -14.44 -3.37 -57.44
CA LEU A 29 -14.47 -3.74 -56.03
C LEU A 29 -13.36 -2.95 -55.34
N LEU A 30 -13.74 -1.79 -54.82
CA LEU A 30 -13.02 -1.09 -53.77
C LEU A 30 -12.80 -2.08 -52.62
N TRP A 31 -11.58 -2.62 -52.51
CA TRP A 31 -11.10 -3.22 -51.28
C TRP A 31 -10.90 -2.09 -50.26
N VAL A 32 -12.00 -1.67 -49.63
CA VAL A 32 -11.93 -0.94 -48.36
C VAL A 32 -11.44 -1.97 -47.35
N ALA A 33 -10.16 -1.90 -47.01
CA ALA A 33 -9.63 -2.61 -45.87
C ALA A 33 -10.36 -2.09 -44.61
N LEU A 34 -11.37 -2.84 -44.17
CA LEU A 34 -11.93 -2.72 -42.82
C LEU A 34 -10.84 -3.18 -41.86
N LEU A 35 -9.96 -2.24 -41.50
CA LEU A 35 -9.21 -2.33 -40.26
C LEU A 35 -10.27 -2.34 -39.14
N PRO A 36 -10.37 -3.41 -38.33
CA PRO A 36 -11.21 -3.34 -37.14
C PRO A 36 -10.69 -2.17 -36.29
N SER A 37 -11.53 -1.17 -36.08
CA SER A 37 -11.24 -0.04 -35.22
C SER A 37 -10.91 -0.56 -33.83
N ALA A 38 -9.63 -0.59 -33.44
CA ALA A 38 -9.16 -0.89 -32.10
C ALA A 38 -9.54 0.21 -31.06
N ALA A 39 -10.65 0.90 -31.29
CA ALA A 39 -11.16 1.98 -30.44
C ALA A 39 -12.41 1.58 -29.64
N ALA A 40 -12.91 0.35 -29.81
CA ALA A 40 -14.06 -0.14 -29.05
C ALA A 40 -13.68 -0.72 -27.68
N GLN A 41 -12.42 -1.17 -27.48
CA GLN A 41 -12.05 -1.93 -26.28
C GLN A 41 -11.58 -1.07 -25.09
N GLU A 42 -11.38 0.24 -25.29
CA GLU A 42 -10.92 1.13 -24.22
C GLU A 42 -12.06 1.69 -23.35
N ARG A 43 -13.30 1.72 -23.86
CA ARG A 43 -14.46 2.22 -23.10
C ARG A 43 -14.99 1.23 -22.07
N ASP A 44 -14.75 -0.07 -22.25
CA ASP A 44 -15.19 -1.11 -21.32
C ASP A 44 -14.32 -1.20 -20.06
N ALA A 45 -13.04 -0.80 -20.14
CA ALA A 45 -12.12 -0.80 -19.00
C ALA A 45 -12.38 0.35 -18.01
N TYR A 46 -12.85 1.51 -18.50
CA TYR A 46 -13.30 2.61 -17.64
C TYR A 46 -14.72 2.39 -17.07
N ALA A 47 -15.54 1.56 -17.73
CA ALA A 47 -16.89 1.20 -17.30
C ALA A 47 -16.93 0.10 -16.22
N GLY A 48 -15.90 -0.75 -16.10
CA GLY A 48 -15.79 -1.74 -15.03
C GLY A 48 -15.42 -1.17 -13.65
N THR A 49 -15.02 0.11 -13.60
CA THR A 49 -14.59 0.79 -12.36
C THR A 49 -15.75 1.47 -11.65
N VAL A 50 -16.66 2.09 -12.41
CA VAL A 50 -17.80 2.84 -11.89
C VAL A 50 -19.08 2.32 -12.52
N VAL A 51 -19.98 1.81 -11.69
CA VAL A 51 -21.27 1.29 -12.08
C VAL A 51 -22.37 2.24 -11.63
N ARG A 52 -23.20 2.68 -12.59
CA ARG A 52 -24.38 3.49 -12.32
C ARG A 52 -25.57 2.57 -12.05
N CYS A 53 -26.05 2.53 -10.81
CA CYS A 53 -27.17 1.69 -10.40
C CYS A 53 -28.37 2.53 -9.95
N GLN A 54 -29.56 2.20 -10.46
CA GLN A 54 -30.73 3.07 -10.38
C GLN A 54 -31.99 2.28 -9.99
N SER A 55 -32.52 2.53 -8.80
CA SER A 55 -33.87 2.11 -8.41
C SER A 55 -34.89 3.10 -8.96
N HIS A 56 -35.76 2.62 -9.87
CA HIS A 56 -36.98 3.30 -10.30
C HIS A 56 -38.17 2.64 -9.62
N ASP A 57 -39.22 3.42 -9.36
CA ASP A 57 -40.48 2.93 -8.77
C ASP A 57 -40.30 2.15 -7.46
N LEU A 58 -39.29 2.53 -6.68
CA LEU A 58 -38.89 1.91 -5.41
C LEU A 58 -38.44 0.44 -5.53
N GLY A 59 -38.22 -0.07 -6.75
CA GLY A 59 -37.84 -1.45 -7.01
C GLY A 59 -36.41 -1.77 -6.57
N TRP A 60 -36.17 -3.04 -6.23
CA TRP A 60 -34.83 -3.55 -5.98
C TRP A 60 -34.11 -3.82 -7.31
N VAL A 61 -32.92 -3.26 -7.48
CA VAL A 61 -32.13 -3.38 -8.70
C VAL A 61 -30.71 -3.80 -8.34
N HIS A 62 -30.20 -4.82 -9.05
CA HIS A 62 -28.82 -5.29 -8.93
C HIS A 62 -28.00 -4.84 -10.12
N CYS A 63 -26.77 -4.43 -9.86
CA CYS A 63 -25.78 -4.11 -10.88
C CYS A 63 -24.46 -4.83 -10.58
N ASP A 64 -24.02 -5.66 -11.52
CA ASP A 64 -22.77 -6.42 -11.40
C ASP A 64 -21.55 -5.49 -11.29
N MET A 65 -20.71 -5.74 -10.28
CA MET A 65 -19.42 -5.05 -10.13
C MET A 65 -18.50 -5.82 -9.20
N ASP A 66 -17.19 -5.56 -9.29
CA ASP A 66 -16.24 -6.11 -8.34
C ASP A 66 -16.44 -5.49 -6.94
N VAL A 67 -16.84 -6.32 -5.99
CA VAL A 67 -17.06 -5.95 -4.59
C VAL A 67 -15.95 -6.46 -3.66
N SER A 68 -14.94 -7.16 -4.19
CA SER A 68 -13.93 -7.90 -3.41
C SER A 68 -13.14 -7.02 -2.45
N GLN A 69 -12.90 -5.77 -2.83
CA GLN A 69 -12.21 -4.76 -2.02
C GLN A 69 -13.16 -3.71 -1.42
N GLY A 70 -14.47 -3.91 -1.57
CA GLY A 70 -15.50 -2.97 -1.17
C GLY A 70 -15.88 -1.97 -2.27
N VAL A 71 -16.98 -1.25 -2.00
CA VAL A 71 -17.63 -0.33 -2.93
C VAL A 71 -17.91 0.99 -2.23
N ASP A 72 -17.61 2.09 -2.91
CA ASP A 72 -17.92 3.45 -2.49
C ASP A 72 -19.04 4.03 -3.34
N LEU A 73 -19.99 4.72 -2.71
CA LEU A 73 -20.92 5.59 -3.41
C LEU A 73 -20.16 6.87 -3.79
N VAL A 74 -20.00 7.12 -5.09
CA VAL A 74 -19.21 8.25 -5.61
C VAL A 74 -20.08 9.46 -5.90
N ARG A 75 -21.28 9.24 -6.43
CA ARG A 75 -22.19 10.33 -6.75
C ARG A 75 -23.64 9.87 -6.64
N GLN A 76 -24.41 10.55 -5.80
CA GLN A 76 -25.86 10.40 -5.77
C GLN A 76 -26.51 11.37 -6.77
N PHE A 77 -27.56 10.92 -7.45
CA PHE A 77 -28.35 11.76 -8.35
C PHE A 77 -29.87 11.54 -8.20
N SER A 78 -30.30 10.79 -7.19
CA SER A 78 -31.68 10.80 -6.69
C SER A 78 -31.85 11.81 -5.56
N ASP A 79 -33.05 12.36 -5.42
CA ASP A 79 -33.42 13.13 -4.22
C ASP A 79 -33.73 12.20 -3.02
N ASN A 80 -34.13 10.95 -3.31
CA ASN A 80 -34.29 9.90 -2.29
C ASN A 80 -32.94 9.53 -1.67
N ALA A 81 -32.96 9.19 -0.38
CA ALA A 81 -31.78 8.80 0.38
C ALA A 81 -31.09 7.56 -0.23
N CYS A 82 -29.76 7.55 -0.15
CA CYS A 82 -28.92 6.41 -0.49
C CYS A 82 -28.04 6.02 0.70
N VAL A 83 -28.65 5.49 1.77
CA VAL A 83 -27.94 5.05 2.97
C VAL A 83 -27.54 3.57 2.82
N ARG A 84 -26.26 3.29 3.10
CA ARG A 84 -25.73 1.92 3.04
C ARG A 84 -26.44 1.04 4.07
N GLY A 85 -26.91 -0.13 3.65
CA GLY A 85 -27.65 -1.09 4.46
C GLY A 85 -29.17 -0.89 4.46
N SER A 86 -29.67 0.24 3.94
CA SER A 86 -31.11 0.51 3.80
C SER A 86 -31.49 0.59 2.33
N GLU A 87 -31.07 1.64 1.61
CA GLU A 87 -31.43 1.85 0.21
C GLU A 87 -30.38 1.33 -0.77
N TRP A 88 -29.19 0.98 -0.30
CA TRP A 88 -28.21 0.27 -1.12
C TRP A 88 -27.28 -0.61 -0.29
N GLY A 89 -26.68 -1.59 -0.93
CA GLY A 89 -25.69 -2.46 -0.31
C GLY A 89 -24.93 -3.28 -1.35
N THR A 90 -24.19 -4.27 -0.88
CA THR A 90 -23.42 -5.17 -1.75
C THR A 90 -23.81 -6.60 -1.45
N ASP A 91 -23.87 -7.44 -2.48
CA ASP A 91 -23.93 -8.89 -2.35
C ASP A 91 -22.64 -9.53 -2.87
N ARG A 92 -22.68 -10.82 -3.25
CA ARG A 92 -21.52 -11.58 -3.71
C ARG A 92 -21.05 -11.23 -5.13
N SER A 93 -21.87 -10.55 -5.93
CA SER A 93 -21.57 -10.26 -7.35
C SER A 93 -21.76 -8.80 -7.74
N GLY A 94 -22.30 -7.96 -6.87
CA GLY A 94 -22.48 -6.56 -7.21
C GLY A 94 -23.08 -5.70 -6.11
N VAL A 95 -23.48 -4.51 -6.54
CA VAL A 95 -24.21 -3.54 -5.71
C VAL A 95 -25.69 -3.69 -5.99
N TRP A 96 -26.52 -3.58 -4.95
CA TRP A 96 -27.96 -3.44 -5.09
C TRP A 96 -28.43 -2.09 -4.59
N VAL A 97 -29.47 -1.55 -5.22
CA VAL A 97 -30.16 -0.32 -4.82
C VAL A 97 -31.67 -0.56 -4.75
N THR A 98 -32.35 0.14 -3.86
CA THR A 98 -33.80 0.03 -3.64
C THR A 98 -34.36 1.37 -3.16
N LEU A 99 -35.68 1.44 -2.96
CA LEU A 99 -36.37 2.61 -2.36
C LEU A 99 -36.06 3.93 -3.10
N GLY A 100 -35.86 3.84 -4.42
CA GLY A 100 -35.63 5.00 -5.28
C GLY A 100 -34.23 5.60 -5.18
N CYS A 101 -33.27 4.92 -4.53
CA CYS A 101 -31.87 5.31 -4.54
C CYS A 101 -31.27 5.17 -5.95
N ARG A 102 -30.62 6.22 -6.41
CA ARG A 102 -29.90 6.22 -7.69
C ARG A 102 -28.54 6.90 -7.55
N ALA A 103 -27.49 6.12 -7.77
CA ALA A 103 -26.13 6.57 -7.57
C ALA A 103 -25.12 5.86 -8.49
N GLU A 104 -23.94 6.48 -8.61
CA GLU A 104 -22.74 5.91 -9.20
C GLU A 104 -21.90 5.30 -8.08
N PHE A 105 -21.52 4.05 -8.26
CA PHE A 105 -20.76 3.24 -7.31
C PHE A 105 -19.42 2.88 -7.93
N ARG A 106 -18.35 2.93 -7.15
CA ARG A 106 -17.01 2.58 -7.61
C ARG A 106 -16.44 1.43 -6.81
N SER A 107 -15.88 0.44 -7.49
CA SER A 107 -15.14 -0.63 -6.84
C SER A 107 -13.80 -0.08 -6.34
N ARG A 108 -13.43 -0.43 -5.10
CA ARG A 108 -12.11 -0.05 -4.58
C ARG A 108 -11.00 -0.84 -5.26
N ALA A 109 -11.30 -2.00 -5.81
CA ALA A 109 -10.35 -2.80 -6.60
C ALA A 109 -9.91 -2.05 -7.88
N ALA A 110 -10.84 -1.40 -8.59
CA ALA A 110 -10.50 -0.66 -9.79
C ALA A 110 -9.75 0.66 -9.52
N ALA A 111 -9.89 1.24 -8.33
CA ALA A 111 -9.02 2.33 -7.87
C ALA A 111 -7.54 1.89 -7.72
N HIS A 112 -7.29 0.59 -7.58
CA HIS A 112 -5.93 0.01 -7.54
C HIS A 112 -5.45 -0.50 -8.91
N ALA A 113 -6.33 -0.56 -9.92
CA ALA A 113 -6.02 -1.01 -11.28
C ALA A 113 -5.74 0.13 -12.27
N ALA A 114 -6.02 1.39 -11.91
CA ALA A 114 -5.47 2.53 -12.63
C ALA A 114 -3.94 2.51 -12.55
N PRO A 115 -3.20 2.80 -13.63
CA PRO A 115 -1.75 2.86 -13.57
C PRO A 115 -1.41 3.97 -12.57
N ALA A 116 -0.89 3.57 -11.42
CA ALA A 116 -0.33 4.47 -10.44
C ALA A 116 0.84 5.19 -11.12
N THR A 117 0.58 6.35 -11.72
CA THR A 117 1.63 7.32 -12.03
C THR A 117 2.17 7.80 -10.69
N ASP A 118 3.19 7.08 -10.22
CA ASP A 118 4.14 7.44 -9.17
C ASP A 118 3.57 8.28 -8.02
N ALA A 119 2.46 7.82 -7.45
CA ALA A 119 2.18 8.10 -6.06
C ALA A 119 2.94 7.06 -5.27
N SER A 120 4.22 7.34 -4.98
CA SER A 120 4.93 6.70 -3.88
C SER A 120 3.98 6.65 -2.68
N LYS A 121 3.31 5.50 -2.47
CA LYS A 121 2.34 5.29 -1.40
C LYS A 121 3.08 5.69 -0.14
N ARG A 122 2.79 6.87 0.42
CA ARG A 122 3.59 7.41 1.51
C ARG A 122 3.42 6.44 2.66
N LEU A 123 4.43 5.60 2.88
CA LEU A 123 4.42 4.56 3.90
C LEU A 123 4.58 5.26 5.25
N VAL A 124 3.48 5.80 5.77
CA VAL A 124 3.44 6.48 7.05
C VAL A 124 3.06 5.47 8.11
N ARG A 125 3.83 5.46 9.20
CA ARG A 125 3.49 4.68 10.39
C ARG A 125 2.42 5.39 11.18
N ARG A 126 1.39 4.65 11.60
CA ARG A 126 0.46 5.13 12.61
C ARG A 126 1.07 4.87 13.98
N VAL A 127 1.56 5.93 14.63
CA VAL A 127 2.27 5.83 15.92
C VAL A 127 1.45 6.46 17.04
N VAL A 128 1.30 5.73 18.14
CA VAL A 128 0.68 6.19 19.37
C VAL A 128 1.75 6.23 20.46
N ARG A 129 1.93 7.40 21.09
CA ARG A 129 2.79 7.52 22.28
C ARG A 129 1.98 7.23 23.53
N CYS A 130 2.48 6.31 24.36
CA CYS A 130 1.86 5.99 25.63
C CYS A 130 2.91 5.83 26.73
N GLU A 131 2.66 6.45 27.88
CA GLU A 131 3.66 6.63 28.92
C GLU A 131 3.08 6.43 30.30
N SER A 132 3.72 5.57 31.10
CA SER A 132 3.42 5.37 32.51
C SER A 132 4.50 6.02 33.38
N SER A 133 4.10 6.81 34.37
CA SER A 133 4.97 7.30 35.45
C SER A 133 5.06 6.34 36.66
N GLY A 134 4.52 5.11 36.51
CA GLY A 134 4.50 4.08 37.56
C GLY A 134 3.11 3.47 37.76
N ARG A 135 2.04 4.27 37.61
CA ARG A 135 0.65 3.78 37.61
C ARG A 135 0.25 3.28 36.22
N PRO A 136 -0.67 2.31 36.09
CA PRO A 136 -1.23 1.93 34.81
C PRO A 136 -1.84 3.14 34.10
N GLN A 137 -1.56 3.27 32.80
CA GLN A 137 -2.08 4.32 31.93
C GLN A 137 -2.70 3.67 30.69
N ASN A 138 -3.86 4.17 30.27
CA ASN A 138 -4.56 3.71 29.09
C ASN A 138 -4.60 4.84 28.07
N CYS A 139 -4.11 4.56 26.87
CA CYS A 139 -4.03 5.49 25.75
C CYS A 139 -5.05 5.05 24.69
N PRO A 140 -6.13 5.82 24.48
CA PRO A 140 -7.17 5.48 23.52
C PRO A 140 -6.63 5.42 22.10
N VAL A 141 -7.01 4.38 21.34
CA VAL A 141 -6.66 4.22 19.94
C VAL A 141 -7.70 3.35 19.24
N ARG A 142 -8.12 3.72 18.03
CA ARG A 142 -8.95 2.83 17.20
C ARG A 142 -8.09 1.74 16.60
N LEU A 143 -8.27 0.49 17.02
CA LEU A 143 -7.51 -0.62 16.45
C LEU A 143 -8.28 -1.33 15.36
N ASP A 144 -9.60 -1.49 15.50
CA ASP A 144 -10.44 -2.17 14.51
C ASP A 144 -9.89 -3.55 14.09
N GLY A 145 -9.25 -4.24 15.05
CA GLY A 145 -8.60 -5.55 14.84
C GLY A 145 -7.12 -5.48 14.43
N ALA A 146 -6.57 -4.29 14.18
CA ALA A 146 -5.17 -4.09 13.81
C ALA A 146 -4.22 -4.50 14.95
N PRO A 147 -3.09 -5.16 14.62
CA PRO A 147 -2.07 -5.50 15.59
C PRO A 147 -1.31 -4.25 16.05
N VAL A 148 -0.72 -4.30 17.24
CA VAL A 148 0.13 -3.23 17.78
C VAL A 148 1.50 -3.80 18.14
N ARG A 149 2.57 -3.07 17.82
CA ARG A 149 3.93 -3.43 18.23
C ARG A 149 4.65 -2.27 18.89
N LEU A 150 5.62 -2.58 19.74
CA LEU A 150 6.52 -1.57 20.31
C LEU A 150 7.46 -1.06 19.21
N LEU A 151 7.25 0.18 18.79
CA LEU A 151 8.14 0.84 17.86
C LEU A 151 9.41 1.27 18.59
N ARG A 152 9.30 2.12 19.62
CA ARG A 152 10.47 2.65 20.32
C ARG A 152 10.23 2.70 21.82
N GLN A 153 11.16 2.15 22.60
CA GLN A 153 11.19 2.40 24.03
C GLN A 153 11.84 3.77 24.32
N ASN A 154 11.11 4.63 25.03
CA ASN A 154 11.58 5.93 25.48
C ASN A 154 11.98 5.92 26.97
N SER A 155 11.47 4.95 27.74
CA SER A 155 11.82 4.75 29.15
C SER A 155 13.14 4.02 29.35
N ARG A 156 13.77 4.26 30.49
CA ARG A 156 14.87 3.39 30.99
C ARG A 156 14.36 2.03 31.47
N LEU A 157 13.12 1.99 31.94
CA LEU A 157 12.46 0.77 32.39
C LEU A 157 11.97 -0.04 31.17
N PRO A 158 12.13 -1.37 31.17
CA PRO A 158 11.80 -2.18 30.00
C PRO A 158 10.30 -2.13 29.65
N CYS A 159 10.00 -1.91 28.37
CA CYS A 159 8.69 -2.11 27.78
C CYS A 159 8.58 -3.53 27.21
N ARG A 160 7.96 -4.44 27.98
CA ARG A 160 7.72 -5.84 27.59
C ARG A 160 6.21 -6.07 27.44
N GLU A 161 5.83 -6.64 26.31
CA GLU A 161 4.44 -6.97 26.01
C GLU A 161 3.89 -7.98 27.04
N GLY A 162 2.62 -7.83 27.43
CA GLY A 162 1.96 -8.63 28.46
C GLY A 162 2.45 -8.35 29.89
N HIS A 163 3.49 -7.52 30.03
CA HIS A 163 4.13 -7.22 31.30
C HIS A 163 3.98 -5.74 31.65
N SER A 164 4.71 -4.86 30.95
CA SER A 164 4.73 -3.42 31.22
C SER A 164 4.01 -2.62 30.14
N TRP A 165 3.57 -3.27 29.07
CA TRP A 165 2.60 -2.72 28.14
C TRP A 165 1.79 -3.84 27.48
N GLY A 166 0.70 -3.47 26.82
CA GLY A 166 -0.08 -4.33 25.94
C GLY A 166 -1.19 -3.52 25.28
N TYR A 167 -2.11 -4.19 24.60
CA TYR A 167 -3.26 -3.54 23.99
C TYR A 167 -4.52 -4.38 24.12
N ARG A 168 -5.66 -3.70 24.05
CA ARG A 168 -7.02 -4.26 24.02
C ARG A 168 -7.80 -3.60 22.89
N ARG A 169 -9.06 -3.98 22.68
CA ARG A 169 -9.89 -3.60 21.52
C ARG A 169 -9.70 -2.15 21.03
N ASN A 170 -9.65 -1.14 21.91
CA ASN A 170 -9.47 0.27 21.53
C ASN A 170 -8.54 1.06 22.46
N GLU A 171 -7.57 0.38 23.08
CA GLU A 171 -6.61 1.04 23.96
C GLU A 171 -5.26 0.33 23.97
N ILE A 172 -4.20 1.12 24.10
CA ILE A 172 -2.88 0.64 24.46
C ILE A 172 -2.69 0.99 25.94
N TRP A 173 -2.29 0.02 26.76
CA TRP A 173 -2.00 0.25 28.16
C TRP A 173 -0.49 0.16 28.42
N THR A 174 0.00 1.00 29.31
CA THR A 174 1.38 0.98 29.82
C THR A 174 1.38 1.01 31.33
N THR A 175 2.38 0.39 31.95
CA THR A 175 2.50 0.32 33.41
C THR A 175 3.97 0.17 33.81
N ARG A 176 4.25 0.22 35.12
CA ARG A 176 5.59 -0.02 35.69
C ARG A 176 6.66 0.85 35.04
N GLY A 177 6.31 2.09 34.73
CA GLY A 177 7.24 3.08 34.19
C GLY A 177 7.62 2.85 32.72
N CYS A 178 6.90 2.00 31.97
CA CYS A 178 7.11 1.87 30.53
C CYS A 178 6.61 3.13 29.81
N GLN A 179 7.46 3.69 28.97
CA GLN A 179 7.18 4.82 28.09
C GLN A 179 7.64 4.44 26.69
N GLY A 180 6.73 4.49 25.73
CA GLY A 180 7.04 4.03 24.39
C GLY A 180 6.16 4.60 23.30
N ASP A 181 6.68 4.45 22.10
CA ASP A 181 5.99 4.68 20.85
C ASP A 181 5.51 3.32 20.35
N PHE A 182 4.23 3.22 20.04
CA PHE A 182 3.58 2.00 19.60
C PHE A 182 3.09 2.20 18.17
N GLU A 183 3.47 1.30 17.28
CA GLU A 183 2.99 1.32 15.91
C GLU A 183 1.74 0.45 15.81
N VAL A 184 0.69 1.00 15.21
CA VAL A 184 -0.52 0.27 14.87
C VAL A 184 -0.42 -0.17 13.43
N GLY A 185 -0.65 -1.47 13.20
CA GLY A 185 -0.67 -2.05 11.87
C GLY A 185 -1.82 -1.56 11.00
N ALA A 186 -1.78 -1.93 9.73
CA ALA A 186 -2.83 -1.68 8.79
C ALA A 186 -4.06 -2.55 9.10
N GLU A 187 -5.25 -1.97 8.96
CA GLU A 187 -6.54 -2.60 9.26
C GLU A 187 -6.92 -3.66 8.20
N ASP A 188 -6.33 -3.57 7.01
CA ASP A 188 -6.53 -4.49 5.86
C ASP A 188 -5.72 -5.79 5.98
N GLY A 189 -5.05 -6.03 7.11
CA GLY A 189 -4.18 -7.20 7.30
C GLY A 189 -2.80 -7.05 6.67
N GLY A 190 -2.46 -5.90 6.08
CA GLY A 190 -1.12 -5.59 5.56
C GLY A 190 -0.04 -5.47 6.64
N GLY A 191 -0.40 -5.62 7.92
CA GLY A 191 0.55 -5.69 9.03
C GLY A 191 1.25 -4.37 9.30
N PHE A 192 2.55 -4.42 9.55
CA PHE A 192 3.34 -3.24 9.90
C PHE A 192 4.17 -2.73 8.73
N VAL A 193 4.52 -1.44 8.76
CA VAL A 193 5.36 -0.85 7.73
C VAL A 193 6.82 -1.31 7.93
N ASP A 194 7.30 -2.19 7.06
CA ASP A 194 8.69 -2.68 7.01
C ASP A 194 9.62 -1.68 6.32
N VAL A 195 9.82 -0.54 6.95
CA VAL A 195 10.79 0.47 6.52
C VAL A 195 11.90 0.57 7.59
N PRO A 196 13.19 0.58 7.23
CA PRO A 196 14.23 0.77 8.21
C PRO A 196 14.06 2.06 9.01
N ARG A 197 14.34 1.99 10.31
CA ARG A 197 14.21 3.12 11.24
C ARG A 197 15.41 3.22 12.16
N ARG A 198 15.69 4.44 12.62
CA ARG A 198 16.79 4.71 13.54
C ARG A 198 16.41 4.44 14.99
N LEU A 199 17.30 3.74 15.69
CA LEU A 199 17.23 3.43 17.11
C LEU A 199 18.57 3.81 17.74
N THR A 200 18.56 4.70 18.73
CA THR A 200 19.74 5.02 19.53
C THR A 200 19.74 4.16 20.79
N CYS A 201 20.83 3.46 21.05
CA CYS A 201 20.99 2.65 22.26
C CYS A 201 22.36 2.89 22.90
N GLU A 202 22.38 3.09 24.22
CA GLU A 202 23.57 3.59 24.93
C GLU A 202 23.85 2.86 26.24
N SER A 203 25.03 2.24 26.36
CA SER A 203 25.61 1.80 27.63
C SER A 203 26.49 2.91 28.20
N LYS A 204 25.94 3.76 29.08
CA LYS A 204 26.68 4.89 29.69
C LYS A 204 27.51 4.46 30.89
N ASP A 205 27.01 3.50 31.66
CA ASP A 205 27.60 2.96 32.88
C ASP A 205 28.41 1.67 32.66
N ARG A 206 28.72 1.35 31.39
CA ARG A 206 29.39 0.11 30.96
C ARG A 206 28.66 -1.18 31.34
N ARG A 207 27.38 -1.11 31.71
CA ARG A 207 26.54 -2.30 31.94
C ARG A 207 25.69 -2.58 30.71
N LYS A 208 25.26 -3.83 30.57
CA LYS A 208 24.36 -4.25 29.49
C LYS A 208 23.04 -3.48 29.57
N ARG A 209 22.68 -2.82 28.48
CA ARG A 209 21.43 -2.09 28.29
C ARG A 209 20.65 -2.73 27.15
N PHE A 210 19.33 -2.73 27.28
CA PHE A 210 18.42 -3.21 26.25
C PHE A 210 17.48 -2.09 25.84
N CYS A 211 17.40 -1.83 24.54
CA CYS A 211 16.53 -0.84 23.94
C CYS A 211 15.43 -1.56 23.17
N GLY A 212 14.21 -1.54 23.73
CA GLY A 212 13.06 -2.21 23.16
C GLY A 212 12.66 -1.62 21.80
N ALA A 213 12.52 -2.51 20.83
CA ALA A 213 12.13 -2.22 19.45
C ALA A 213 11.71 -3.54 18.79
N SER A 214 10.52 -3.61 18.19
CA SER A 214 10.20 -4.76 17.35
C SER A 214 11.08 -4.75 16.09
N ILE A 215 11.75 -5.87 15.84
CA ILE A 215 12.67 -6.11 14.72
C ILE A 215 12.20 -7.39 13.99
N SER A 216 11.94 -7.28 12.69
CA SER A 216 11.45 -8.36 11.82
C SER A 216 12.56 -8.99 10.99
N VAL A 217 13.49 -8.18 10.49
CA VAL A 217 14.52 -8.59 9.52
C VAL A 217 15.91 -8.44 10.12
N GLY A 218 16.22 -7.30 10.75
CA GLY A 218 17.45 -7.19 11.52
C GLY A 218 17.87 -5.81 11.95
N ALA A 219 19.06 -5.75 12.56
CA ALA A 219 19.69 -4.51 13.01
C ALA A 219 21.09 -4.34 12.43
N LYS A 220 21.43 -3.10 12.04
CA LYS A 220 22.75 -2.71 11.54
C LYS A 220 23.27 -1.52 12.33
N LEU A 221 24.56 -1.54 12.68
CA LEU A 221 25.25 -0.38 13.23
C LEU A 221 25.35 0.71 12.16
N VAL A 222 24.88 1.91 12.45
CA VAL A 222 24.90 3.06 11.52
C VAL A 222 25.98 4.04 11.92
N LYS A 223 26.01 4.39 13.21
CA LYS A 223 26.91 5.42 13.73
C LYS A 223 27.32 5.08 15.15
N GLN A 224 28.62 4.97 15.39
CA GLN A 224 29.15 4.90 16.74
C GLN A 224 29.17 6.29 17.38
N LEU A 225 28.68 6.37 18.62
CA LEU A 225 28.61 7.58 19.45
C LEU A 225 29.59 7.53 20.64
N SER A 226 30.13 6.34 20.96
CA SER A 226 31.13 6.14 22.01
C SER A 226 32.56 6.10 21.46
N GLY A 227 33.54 6.41 22.32
CA GLY A 227 34.94 6.03 22.07
C GLY A 227 35.21 4.53 22.28
N SER A 228 34.39 3.86 23.11
CA SER A 228 34.42 2.41 23.27
C SER A 228 33.92 1.71 22.00
N PRO A 229 34.59 0.62 21.54
CA PRO A 229 34.19 -0.11 20.33
C PRO A 229 32.79 -0.72 20.43
N CYS A 230 32.02 -0.57 19.34
CA CYS A 230 30.73 -1.24 19.13
C CYS A 230 30.87 -2.40 18.14
N GLU A 231 31.21 -3.58 18.67
CA GLU A 231 31.40 -4.83 17.90
C GLU A 231 30.21 -5.77 18.11
N GLN A 232 29.60 -6.23 17.01
CA GLN A 232 28.46 -7.13 17.06
C GLN A 232 28.87 -8.47 17.68
N GLY A 233 28.07 -8.99 18.60
CA GLY A 233 28.36 -10.21 19.37
C GLY A 233 29.25 -9.99 20.60
N ARG A 234 29.97 -8.86 20.70
CA ARG A 234 30.81 -8.52 21.85
C ARG A 234 30.22 -7.40 22.71
N SER A 235 30.03 -6.23 22.14
CA SER A 235 29.55 -5.03 22.85
C SER A 235 28.19 -4.55 22.37
N TRP A 236 27.62 -5.17 21.35
CA TRP A 236 26.19 -5.04 21.03
C TRP A 236 25.65 -6.28 20.29
N GLY A 237 24.33 -6.37 20.21
CA GLY A 237 23.62 -7.37 19.41
C GLY A 237 22.13 -7.09 19.40
N TRP A 238 21.33 -7.97 18.80
CA TRP A 238 19.89 -7.76 18.68
C TRP A 238 19.11 -9.08 18.65
N ASP A 239 17.83 -8.98 18.96
CA ASP A 239 16.82 -10.03 18.81
C ASP A 239 15.51 -9.42 18.31
N SER A 240 14.44 -10.22 18.16
CA SER A 240 13.15 -9.73 17.67
C SER A 240 12.49 -8.68 18.56
N LYS A 241 12.96 -8.51 19.81
CA LYS A 241 12.43 -7.59 20.82
C LYS A 241 13.27 -6.31 20.94
N GLY A 242 14.46 -6.25 20.36
CA GLY A 242 15.27 -5.03 20.33
C GLY A 242 16.77 -5.23 20.22
N VAL A 243 17.50 -4.16 20.54
CA VAL A 243 18.96 -4.09 20.50
C VAL A 243 19.51 -4.05 21.93
N TRP A 244 20.55 -4.84 22.21
CA TRP A 244 21.33 -4.70 23.43
C TRP A 244 22.70 -4.09 23.13
N VAL A 245 23.21 -3.30 24.06
CA VAL A 245 24.56 -2.70 24.04
C VAL A 245 25.22 -2.89 25.40
N ASP A 246 26.53 -3.02 25.44
CA ASP A 246 27.31 -3.31 26.65
C ASP A 246 28.71 -2.69 26.58
N ASN A 247 29.48 -2.77 27.68
CA ASN A 247 30.89 -2.38 27.74
C ASN A 247 31.18 -0.94 27.26
N GLY A 248 30.22 -0.02 27.45
CA GLY A 248 30.37 1.37 27.07
C GLY A 248 30.00 1.69 25.62
N CYS A 249 29.55 0.70 24.83
CA CYS A 249 29.07 0.92 23.47
C CYS A 249 27.83 1.83 23.48
N ARG A 250 27.89 2.88 22.67
CA ARG A 250 26.78 3.81 22.40
C ARG A 250 26.72 4.03 20.91
N ALA A 251 25.57 3.81 20.31
CA ALA A 251 25.43 3.90 18.87
C ALA A 251 24.00 4.15 18.40
N GLU A 252 23.90 4.59 17.15
CA GLU A 252 22.70 4.59 16.34
C GLU A 252 22.67 3.33 15.48
N PHE A 253 21.52 2.68 15.45
CA PHE A 253 21.24 1.46 14.72
C PHE A 253 20.12 1.69 13.72
N SER A 254 20.17 0.99 12.60
CA SER A 254 19.05 0.84 11.67
C SER A 254 18.38 -0.49 11.95
N VAL A 255 17.10 -0.48 12.28
CA VAL A 255 16.31 -1.70 12.57
C VAL A 255 15.08 -1.77 11.66
N ASN A 256 14.59 -2.98 11.38
CA ASN A 256 13.33 -3.21 10.69
C ASN A 256 12.73 -4.56 11.04
#